data_AF-A0A7X6HQU8-F1
#
_entry.id   AF-A0A7X6HQU8-F1
#
_cell.length_a   1.000
_cell.length_b   1.000
_cell.length_c   1.000
_cell.angle_alpha   90.00
_cell.angle_beta   90.00
_cell.angle_gamma   90.00
#
_symmetry.space_group_name_H-M   'P 1'
#
loop_
_entity.id
_entity.type
_entity.pdbx_description
1 polymer ?
#
loop_
_entity_poly.entity_id
_entity_poly.type
_entity_poly.pdbx_seq_one_letter_code
_entity_poly.pdbx_strand_id
1 'polypeptide(L)'
;MPSQVLGSGPIGFTDANGNQKFIPLSELDFVNGEVKADKWHFYKANKSLVDALLKDLVAGGFLISGTSTPTTPAMLLEAAISGNLGNHIQVNFSNIVADSSTPANSTFDCTITAKDTYSDLSLDSNSSSFIKKVLGIETTAGSLPSLVRVKDAGTLSLPKSGSYVLAGGGDAAKASKAIDGDPSGTAFTLEAWNNGSDGQYITATVSQIDAAAKTFTLVVEWKQPAIQGIKVADLPNKLSGNGLVLKVSQPEGGNFAIPTAGTIILSGGADAKAATKASAIAIAQS
;
A
#
# COMPACT_ATOMS: atom_id res chain seq x y z
N MET A 1 -2.31 26.76 14.57
CA MET A 1 -1.39 25.83 13.88
C MET A 1 -1.09 26.38 12.50
N PRO A 2 0.15 26.26 11.97
CA PRO A 2 0.46 26.69 10.61
C PRO A 2 -0.38 25.89 9.60
N SER A 3 -1.00 26.57 8.65
CA SER A 3 -1.71 25.97 7.51
C SER A 3 -1.02 26.30 6.20
N GLN A 4 -1.23 25.46 5.18
CA GLN A 4 -0.70 25.70 3.85
C GLN A 4 -1.27 27.01 3.27
N VAL A 5 -0.46 27.74 2.53
CA VAL A 5 -0.91 28.88 1.72
C VAL A 5 -1.37 28.40 0.34
N LEU A 6 -2.60 28.72 -0.04
CA LEU A 6 -3.13 28.46 -1.39
C LEU A 6 -3.10 29.76 -2.21
N GLY A 7 -2.69 29.65 -3.47
CA GLY A 7 -2.62 30.76 -4.42
C GLY A 7 -2.34 30.25 -5.85
N SER A 8 -2.35 31.16 -6.83
CA SER A 8 -2.28 30.81 -8.26
C SER A 8 -0.87 30.43 -8.77
N GLY A 9 0.15 30.49 -7.91
CA GLY A 9 1.55 30.19 -8.27
C GLY A 9 2.55 30.90 -7.35
N PRO A 10 3.86 30.78 -7.63
CA PRO A 10 4.90 31.50 -6.89
C PRO A 10 4.68 33.02 -6.91
N ILE A 11 5.02 33.69 -5.81
CA ILE A 11 4.85 35.13 -5.67
C ILE A 11 6.07 35.83 -6.27
N GLY A 12 5.89 36.50 -7.40
CA GLY A 12 6.93 37.29 -8.04
C GLY A 12 6.95 38.74 -7.54
N PHE A 13 8.13 39.29 -7.28
CA PHE A 13 8.32 40.72 -6.99
C PHE A 13 9.70 41.21 -7.42
N THR A 14 9.90 42.53 -7.46
CA THR A 14 11.20 43.16 -7.72
C THR A 14 11.78 43.70 -6.42
N ASP A 15 12.99 43.29 -6.07
CA ASP A 15 13.67 43.76 -4.86
C ASP A 15 14.18 45.21 -5.01
N ALA A 16 14.66 45.79 -3.89
CA ALA A 16 15.17 47.17 -3.88
C ALA A 16 16.41 47.39 -4.79
N ASN A 17 17.08 46.32 -5.22
CA ASN A 17 18.21 46.36 -6.12
C ASN A 17 17.78 46.15 -7.59
N GLY A 18 16.48 46.07 -7.87
CA GLY A 18 15.93 45.87 -9.21
C GLY A 18 15.95 44.41 -9.69
N ASN A 19 16.26 43.44 -8.83
CA ASN A 19 16.25 42.03 -9.23
C ASN A 19 14.86 41.43 -9.07
N GLN A 20 14.45 40.63 -10.05
CA GLN A 20 13.24 39.83 -9.92
C GLN A 20 13.49 38.64 -8.97
N LYS A 21 12.57 38.45 -8.01
CA LYS A 21 12.57 37.38 -7.02
C LYS A 21 11.23 36.65 -7.06
N PHE A 22 11.27 35.37 -6.69
CA PHE A 22 10.09 34.52 -6.58
C PHE A 22 10.08 33.81 -5.23
N ILE A 23 8.92 33.77 -4.59
CA ILE A 23 8.69 33.02 -3.35
C ILE A 23 7.80 31.81 -3.68
N PRO A 24 8.29 30.56 -3.55
CA PRO A 24 7.47 29.38 -3.69
C PRO A 24 6.38 29.33 -2.61
N LEU A 25 5.15 28.94 -2.96
CA LEU A 25 4.05 28.82 -1.98
C LEU A 25 4.34 27.77 -0.89
N SER A 26 5.16 26.76 -1.19
CA SER A 26 5.62 25.74 -0.25
C SER A 26 6.52 26.28 0.87
N GLU A 27 7.05 27.49 0.72
CA GLU A 27 7.90 28.15 1.71
C GLU A 27 7.13 29.21 2.52
N LEU A 28 5.80 29.23 2.38
CA LEU A 28 4.90 30.10 3.10
C LEU A 28 3.98 29.27 4.01
N ASP A 29 3.68 29.79 5.19
CA ASP A 29 2.67 29.22 6.09
C ASP A 29 1.70 30.30 6.56
N PHE A 30 0.43 29.96 6.72
CA PHE A 30 -0.54 30.78 7.45
C PHE A 30 -0.43 30.50 8.95
N VAL A 31 -0.04 31.49 9.74
CA VAL A 31 0.05 31.42 11.20
C VAL A 31 -0.83 32.50 11.80
N ASN A 32 -1.86 32.11 12.54
CA ASN A 32 -2.80 33.03 13.20
C ASN A 32 -3.44 34.06 12.26
N GLY A 33 -3.75 33.66 11.02
CA GLY A 33 -4.35 34.53 10.00
C GLY A 33 -3.37 35.39 9.21
N GLU A 34 -2.06 35.30 9.50
CA GLU A 34 -1.01 35.99 8.77
C GLU A 34 -0.15 35.01 7.98
N VAL A 35 0.27 35.38 6.76
CA VAL A 35 1.24 34.58 6.01
C VAL A 35 2.66 34.90 6.48
N LYS A 36 3.43 33.86 6.78
CA LYS A 36 4.84 33.92 7.18
C LYS A 36 5.71 33.31 6.09
N ALA A 37 6.86 33.94 5.83
CA ALA A 37 7.84 33.51 4.83
C ALA A 37 9.19 33.15 5.47
N ASP A 38 9.21 32.77 6.75
CA ASP A 38 10.45 32.50 7.50
C ASP A 38 11.29 31.35 6.91
N LYS A 39 10.66 30.46 6.14
CA LYS A 39 11.32 29.36 5.42
C LYS A 39 12.04 29.82 4.15
N TRP A 40 11.71 31.00 3.60
CA TRP A 40 12.33 31.50 2.38
C TRP A 40 13.69 32.13 2.66
N HIS A 41 14.75 31.57 2.07
CA HIS A 41 16.13 31.92 2.38
C HIS A 41 16.51 33.40 2.10
N PHE A 42 15.77 34.11 1.25
CA PHE A 42 15.94 35.55 1.00
C PHE A 42 15.05 36.45 1.87
N TYR A 43 14.22 35.89 2.73
CA TYR A 43 13.23 36.64 3.52
C TYR A 43 13.89 37.70 4.39
N LYS A 44 14.95 37.36 5.11
CA LYS A 44 15.65 38.29 6.02
C LYS A 44 16.15 39.56 5.30
N ALA A 45 16.62 39.43 4.06
CA ALA A 45 17.11 40.55 3.27
C ALA A 45 15.99 41.42 2.66
N ASN A 46 14.77 40.89 2.55
CA ASN A 46 13.64 41.53 1.88
C ASN A 46 12.42 41.73 2.81
N LYS A 47 12.62 41.58 4.12
CA LYS A 47 11.55 41.35 5.10
C LYS A 47 10.41 42.38 4.99
N SER A 48 10.74 43.67 5.05
CA SER A 48 9.73 44.74 5.05
C SER A 48 8.88 44.76 3.77
N LEU A 49 9.50 44.49 2.62
CA LEU A 49 8.82 44.44 1.32
C LEU A 49 7.96 43.19 1.20
N VAL A 50 8.49 42.03 1.59
CA VAL A 50 7.78 40.75 1.57
C VAL A 50 6.58 40.76 2.52
N ASP A 51 6.73 41.29 3.73
CA ASP A 51 5.63 41.39 4.70
C ASP A 51 4.50 42.26 4.16
N ALA A 52 4.82 43.41 3.56
CA ALA A 52 3.83 44.29 2.97
C ALA A 52 3.11 43.60 1.79
N LEU A 53 3.88 42.98 0.88
CA LEU A 53 3.34 42.25 -0.27
C LEU A 53 2.42 41.10 0.14
N LEU A 54 2.84 40.25 1.08
CA LEU A 54 2.03 39.13 1.56
C LEU A 54 0.75 39.62 2.21
N LYS A 55 0.80 40.70 2.98
CA LYS A 55 -0.39 41.32 3.59
C LYS A 55 -1.38 41.79 2.53
N ASP A 56 -0.91 42.45 1.48
CA ASP A 56 -1.77 42.92 0.38
C ASP A 56 -2.39 41.75 -0.40
N LEU A 57 -1.63 40.69 -0.63
CA LEU A 57 -2.13 39.49 -1.32
C LEU A 57 -3.18 38.72 -0.51
N VAL A 58 -3.03 38.67 0.82
CA VAL A 58 -4.05 38.11 1.72
C VAL A 58 -5.29 39.00 1.74
N ALA A 59 -5.12 40.32 1.87
CA ALA A 59 -6.24 41.27 1.88
C ALA A 59 -7.02 41.26 0.56
N GLY A 60 -6.34 41.05 -0.57
CA GLY A 60 -6.95 40.91 -1.89
C GLY A 60 -7.54 39.53 -2.19
N GLY A 61 -7.42 38.56 -1.27
CA GLY A 61 -7.91 37.20 -1.45
C GLY A 61 -7.13 36.36 -2.46
N PHE A 62 -5.94 36.81 -2.88
CA PHE A 62 -5.05 36.07 -3.78
C PHE A 62 -4.27 34.98 -3.07
N LEU A 63 -4.12 35.11 -1.75
CA LEU A 63 -3.63 34.06 -0.86
C LEU A 63 -4.70 33.75 0.17
N ILE A 64 -5.09 32.48 0.26
CA ILE A 64 -6.06 32.01 1.23
C ILE A 64 -5.47 30.89 2.06
N SER A 65 -5.91 30.78 3.32
CA SER A 65 -5.53 29.64 4.16
C SER A 65 -6.11 28.37 3.56
N GLY A 66 -5.26 27.39 3.31
CA GLY A 66 -5.70 26.03 3.09
C GLY A 66 -6.40 25.48 4.33
N THR A 67 -7.34 24.56 4.14
CA THR A 67 -8.07 23.87 5.21
C THR A 67 -7.31 22.69 5.81
N SER A 68 -6.16 22.31 5.26
CA SER A 68 -5.36 21.21 5.77
C SER A 68 -4.23 21.73 6.64
N THR A 69 -4.26 21.39 7.93
CA THR A 69 -3.02 21.15 8.68
C THR A 69 -2.11 20.27 7.84
N PRO A 70 -0.79 20.52 7.79
CA PRO A 70 0.14 19.62 7.11
C PRO A 70 -0.14 18.18 7.58
N THR A 71 -0.51 17.32 6.64
CA THR A 71 -0.84 15.93 6.94
C THR A 71 0.44 15.25 7.40
N THR A 72 0.57 15.06 8.71
CA THR A 72 1.74 14.39 9.29
C THR A 72 1.62 12.91 8.93
N PRO A 73 2.64 12.28 8.32
CA PRO A 73 2.61 10.84 8.07
C PRO A 73 2.50 10.06 9.38
N ALA A 74 1.65 9.04 9.42
CA ALA A 74 1.55 8.08 10.53
C ALA A 74 2.50 6.90 10.36
N MET A 75 2.57 6.34 9.15
CA MET A 75 3.39 5.17 8.83
C MET A 75 3.55 5.01 7.32
N LEU A 76 4.64 4.37 6.92
CA LEU A 76 4.85 3.87 5.57
C LEU A 76 4.38 2.42 5.50
N LEU A 77 3.53 2.14 4.50
CA LEU A 77 3.00 0.82 4.17
C LEU A 77 3.65 0.36 2.87
N GLU A 78 4.34 -0.77 2.87
CA GLU A 78 5.03 -1.33 1.70
C GLU A 78 4.57 -2.76 1.44
N ALA A 79 4.32 -3.12 0.18
CA ALA A 79 4.05 -4.49 -0.21
C ALA A 79 5.24 -5.40 0.12
N ALA A 80 4.97 -6.56 0.69
CA ALA A 80 6.03 -7.53 0.99
C ALA A 80 6.63 -8.13 -0.30
N ILE A 81 5.78 -8.38 -1.29
CA ILE A 81 6.11 -8.94 -2.59
C ILE A 81 6.27 -7.79 -3.60
N SER A 82 7.38 -7.77 -4.34
CA SER A 82 7.58 -6.83 -5.45
C SER A 82 6.69 -7.21 -6.64
N GLY A 83 6.27 -6.20 -7.40
CA GLY A 83 5.44 -6.37 -8.59
C GLY A 83 4.05 -5.76 -8.46
N ASN A 84 3.26 -5.93 -9.52
CA ASN A 84 1.95 -5.31 -9.68
C ASN A 84 0.91 -5.76 -8.64
N LEU A 85 1.07 -6.96 -8.06
CA LEU A 85 0.20 -7.51 -7.01
C LEU A 85 0.10 -6.57 -5.81
N GLY A 86 1.17 -5.85 -5.49
CA GLY A 86 1.18 -4.86 -4.42
C GLY A 86 0.13 -3.76 -4.62
N ASN A 87 -0.23 -3.44 -5.87
CA ASN A 87 -1.25 -2.43 -6.17
C ASN A 87 -2.68 -2.89 -5.85
N HIS A 88 -2.88 -4.18 -5.59
CA HIS A 88 -4.17 -4.74 -5.20
C HIS A 88 -4.27 -4.95 -3.67
N ILE A 89 -3.28 -4.48 -2.91
CA ILE A 89 -3.32 -4.48 -1.45
C ILE A 89 -4.14 -3.28 -0.98
N GLN A 90 -5.17 -3.55 -0.18
CA GLN A 90 -5.96 -2.56 0.50
C GLN A 90 -5.79 -2.70 2.01
N VAL A 91 -5.60 -1.58 2.69
CA VAL A 91 -5.46 -1.48 4.14
C VAL A 91 -6.56 -0.56 4.63
N ASN A 92 -7.46 -1.06 5.48
CA ASN A 92 -8.54 -0.27 6.05
C ASN A 92 -8.35 -0.13 7.56
N PHE A 93 -8.22 1.12 8.00
CA PHE A 93 -8.11 1.51 9.41
C PHE A 93 -9.48 1.93 9.95
N SER A 94 -9.84 1.45 11.14
CA SER A 94 -11.14 1.71 11.76
C SER A 94 -11.06 1.73 13.29
N ASN A 95 -12.15 2.10 13.95
CA ASN A 95 -12.26 2.12 15.42
C ASN A 95 -11.10 2.85 16.11
N ILE A 96 -10.78 4.04 15.60
CA ILE A 96 -9.65 4.83 16.06
C ILE A 96 -9.98 5.45 17.44
N VAL A 97 -9.14 5.18 18.43
CA VAL A 97 -9.27 5.72 19.80
C VAL A 97 -7.96 6.40 20.18
N ALA A 98 -7.97 7.73 20.16
CA ALA A 98 -6.82 8.55 20.54
C ALA A 98 -6.67 8.63 22.07
N ASP A 99 -5.44 8.50 22.56
CA ASP A 99 -5.06 8.83 23.94
C ASP A 99 -4.24 10.13 23.94
N SER A 100 -4.89 11.23 24.31
CA SER A 100 -4.28 12.55 24.33
C SER A 100 -3.21 12.71 25.42
N SER A 101 -3.22 11.86 26.44
CA SER A 101 -2.24 11.89 27.53
C SER A 101 -0.98 11.10 27.18
N THR A 102 -1.15 9.99 26.45
CA THR A 102 -0.08 9.09 26.05
C THR A 102 -0.32 8.63 24.60
N PRO A 103 0.10 9.40 23.58
CA PRO A 103 -0.21 9.10 22.18
C PRO A 103 0.18 7.69 21.73
N ALA A 104 1.24 7.10 22.31
CA ALA A 104 1.69 5.75 22.04
C ALA A 104 0.68 4.65 22.44
N ASN A 105 -0.24 4.94 23.37
CA ASN A 105 -1.30 4.04 23.80
C ASN A 105 -2.54 4.11 22.93
N SER A 106 -2.61 5.06 22.00
CA SER A 106 -3.76 5.17 21.11
C SER A 106 -3.93 3.90 20.30
N THR A 107 -5.19 3.52 20.02
CA THR A 107 -5.52 2.25 19.38
C THR A 107 -6.30 2.41 18.10
N PHE A 108 -6.19 1.40 17.24
CA PHE A 108 -7.00 1.27 16.02
C PHE A 108 -7.19 -0.20 15.66
N ASP A 109 -8.21 -0.47 14.85
CA ASP A 109 -8.43 -1.76 14.21
C ASP A 109 -7.96 -1.70 12.75
N CYS A 110 -7.53 -2.84 12.21
CA CYS A 110 -7.08 -2.93 10.83
C CYS A 110 -7.56 -4.21 10.13
N THR A 111 -7.93 -4.07 8.87
CA THR A 111 -8.15 -5.18 7.94
C THR A 111 -7.29 -4.98 6.70
N ILE A 112 -6.61 -6.04 6.25
CA ILE A 112 -5.77 -6.02 5.06
C ILE A 112 -6.28 -7.08 4.08
N THR A 113 -6.43 -6.70 2.81
CA THR A 113 -6.83 -7.61 1.73
C THR A 113 -5.90 -7.48 0.55
N ALA A 114 -5.60 -8.59 -0.11
CA ALA A 114 -4.92 -8.63 -1.41
C ALA A 114 -5.66 -9.60 -2.32
N LYS A 115 -5.89 -9.21 -3.57
CA LYS A 115 -6.63 -10.04 -4.53
C LYS A 115 -5.96 -10.01 -5.89
N ASP A 116 -5.85 -11.17 -6.51
CA ASP A 116 -5.38 -11.28 -7.88
C ASP A 116 -6.26 -12.23 -8.70
N THR A 117 -6.25 -12.05 -10.02
CA THR A 117 -7.06 -12.83 -10.96
C THR A 117 -6.23 -13.21 -12.17
N TYR A 118 -6.10 -14.51 -12.39
CA TYR A 118 -5.40 -15.11 -13.51
C TYR A 118 -6.41 -15.76 -14.44
N SER A 119 -6.74 -15.09 -15.53
CA SER A 119 -7.61 -15.62 -16.57
C SER A 119 -6.83 -16.57 -17.49
N ASP A 120 -7.53 -17.55 -18.06
CA ASP A 120 -7.03 -18.44 -19.12
C ASP A 120 -5.70 -19.15 -18.79
N LEU A 121 -5.51 -19.51 -17.51
CA LEU A 121 -4.40 -20.34 -17.09
C LEU A 121 -4.48 -21.69 -17.78
N SER A 122 -3.38 -22.09 -18.43
CA SER A 122 -3.30 -23.32 -19.20
C SER A 122 -2.55 -24.42 -18.46
N LEU A 123 -2.93 -25.66 -18.75
CA LEU A 123 -2.21 -26.85 -18.31
C LEU A 123 -1.18 -27.35 -19.35
N ASP A 124 -1.13 -26.73 -20.53
CA ASP A 124 -0.14 -27.05 -21.57
C ASP A 124 1.20 -26.38 -21.27
N SER A 125 2.25 -27.19 -21.12
CA SER A 125 3.62 -26.71 -20.86
C SER A 125 4.20 -25.81 -21.97
N ASN A 126 3.66 -25.87 -23.18
CA ASN A 126 4.07 -25.02 -24.30
C ASN A 126 3.38 -23.65 -24.29
N SER A 127 2.28 -23.49 -23.57
CA SER A 127 1.59 -22.21 -23.44
C SER A 127 2.44 -21.18 -22.68
N SER A 128 2.28 -19.90 -23.01
CA SER A 128 2.75 -18.78 -22.20
C SER A 128 1.93 -18.61 -20.92
N SER A 129 0.65 -19.01 -20.93
CA SER A 129 -0.23 -19.02 -19.76
C SER A 129 -0.14 -20.31 -18.95
N PHE A 130 0.89 -21.14 -19.18
CA PHE A 130 1.10 -22.37 -18.43
C PHE A 130 1.17 -22.08 -16.93
N ILE A 131 0.33 -22.73 -16.13
CA ILE A 131 0.17 -22.41 -14.71
C ILE A 131 1.49 -22.37 -13.93
N LYS A 132 2.41 -23.32 -14.15
CA LYS A 132 3.72 -23.36 -13.48
C LYS A 132 4.66 -22.25 -13.96
N LYS A 133 4.49 -21.73 -15.19
CA LYS A 133 5.23 -20.54 -15.66
C LYS A 133 4.63 -19.26 -15.09
N VAL A 134 3.31 -19.15 -15.05
CA VAL A 134 2.63 -17.92 -14.59
C VAL A 134 2.81 -17.74 -13.08
N LEU A 135 2.43 -18.75 -12.30
CA LEU A 135 2.47 -18.71 -10.82
C LEU A 135 3.82 -19.15 -10.25
N GLY A 136 4.70 -19.74 -11.05
CA GLY A 136 5.95 -20.32 -10.57
C GLY A 136 5.78 -21.62 -9.80
N ILE A 137 6.93 -22.13 -9.35
CA ILE A 137 7.11 -23.33 -8.55
C ILE A 137 8.16 -23.09 -7.45
N GLU A 138 8.53 -24.09 -6.66
CA GLU A 138 9.54 -23.93 -5.59
C GLU A 138 10.89 -23.41 -6.11
N THR A 139 11.35 -23.96 -7.23
CA THR A 139 12.71 -23.72 -7.75
C THR A 139 12.77 -22.61 -8.78
N THR A 140 11.63 -22.16 -9.30
CA THR A 140 11.54 -21.20 -10.42
C THR A 140 10.44 -20.19 -10.15
N ALA A 141 10.79 -18.91 -10.17
CA ALA A 141 9.82 -17.82 -10.03
C ALA A 141 8.82 -17.81 -11.19
N GLY A 142 7.59 -17.38 -10.90
CA GLY A 142 6.57 -17.17 -11.92
C GLY A 142 6.86 -15.94 -12.78
N SER A 143 6.22 -15.85 -13.93
CA SER A 143 6.27 -14.66 -14.79
C SER A 143 5.42 -13.52 -14.24
N LEU A 144 4.48 -13.81 -13.35
CA LEU A 144 3.68 -12.81 -12.63
C LEU A 144 3.87 -12.98 -11.11
N PRO A 145 3.87 -11.88 -10.34
CA PRO A 145 3.78 -11.97 -8.89
C PRO A 145 2.47 -12.67 -8.48
N SER A 146 2.52 -13.46 -7.40
CA SER A 146 1.36 -14.19 -6.92
C SER A 146 1.45 -14.47 -5.43
N LEU A 147 0.29 -14.56 -4.78
CA LEU A 147 0.15 -15.01 -3.38
C LEU A 147 0.45 -16.51 -3.23
N VAL A 148 0.29 -17.27 -4.31
CA VAL A 148 0.47 -18.72 -4.37
C VAL A 148 1.36 -19.14 -5.53
N ARG A 149 1.90 -20.34 -5.44
CA ARG A 149 2.60 -21.03 -6.52
C ARG A 149 2.17 -22.48 -6.61
N VAL A 150 2.53 -23.14 -7.70
CA VAL A 150 2.21 -24.56 -7.88
C VAL A 150 3.30 -25.40 -7.19
N LYS A 151 2.91 -26.40 -6.41
CA LYS A 151 3.85 -27.38 -5.88
C LYS A 151 4.45 -28.18 -7.04
N ASP A 152 5.78 -28.30 -7.09
CA ASP A 152 6.44 -29.00 -8.19
C ASP A 152 6.41 -30.52 -8.02
N ALA A 153 5.21 -31.08 -8.06
CA ALA A 153 4.99 -32.51 -7.98
C ALA A 153 3.69 -32.89 -8.72
N GLY A 154 3.67 -34.10 -9.27
CA GLY A 154 2.49 -34.68 -9.90
C GLY A 154 2.21 -34.19 -11.32
N THR A 155 1.33 -34.92 -11.99
CA THR A 155 0.82 -34.58 -13.32
C THR A 155 -0.34 -33.61 -13.18
N LEU A 156 -0.31 -32.52 -13.96
CA LEU A 156 -1.40 -31.56 -13.99
C LEU A 156 -2.63 -32.15 -14.69
N SER A 157 -3.81 -31.94 -14.12
CA SER A 157 -5.09 -32.25 -14.78
C SER A 157 -6.10 -31.11 -14.60
N LEU A 158 -7.22 -31.17 -15.31
CA LEU A 158 -8.25 -30.14 -15.24
C LEU A 158 -8.78 -30.01 -13.81
N PRO A 159 -8.75 -28.80 -13.24
CA PRO A 159 -9.29 -28.60 -11.90
C PRO A 159 -10.80 -28.62 -11.92
N LYS A 160 -11.39 -29.01 -10.80
CA LYS A 160 -12.81 -28.86 -10.53
C LYS A 160 -13.10 -27.44 -10.05
N SER A 161 -14.19 -26.85 -10.54
CA SER A 161 -14.61 -25.52 -10.06
C SER A 161 -14.94 -25.55 -8.57
N GLY A 162 -14.61 -24.46 -7.87
CA GLY A 162 -14.82 -24.39 -6.43
C GLY A 162 -13.95 -23.36 -5.73
N SER A 163 -14.16 -23.26 -4.41
CA SER A 163 -13.37 -22.42 -3.52
C SER A 163 -12.53 -23.30 -2.59
N TYR A 164 -11.25 -23.00 -2.52
CA TYR A 164 -10.23 -23.83 -1.89
C TYR A 164 -9.41 -22.96 -0.93
N VAL A 165 -9.63 -23.12 0.38
CA VAL A 165 -8.87 -22.42 1.42
C VAL A 165 -7.59 -23.17 1.71
N LEU A 166 -6.45 -22.46 1.75
CA LEU A 166 -5.16 -23.01 2.13
C LEU A 166 -5.10 -23.29 3.64
N ALA A 167 -4.35 -24.32 4.04
CA ALA A 167 -4.20 -24.69 5.45
C ALA A 167 -2.80 -25.21 5.77
N GLY A 168 -2.49 -25.33 7.07
CA GLY A 168 -1.25 -25.96 7.55
C GLY A 168 0.01 -25.07 7.49
N GLY A 169 -0.15 -23.75 7.36
CA GLY A 169 0.97 -22.82 7.44
C GLY A 169 1.52 -22.65 8.86
N GLY A 170 2.82 -22.38 8.97
CA GLY A 170 3.51 -22.12 10.24
C GLY A 170 4.95 -21.65 10.00
N ASP A 171 5.72 -21.40 11.05
CA ASP A 171 7.06 -20.77 10.94
C ASP A 171 8.00 -21.49 9.95
N ALA A 172 7.93 -22.83 9.92
CA ALA A 172 8.73 -23.68 9.03
C ALA A 172 7.92 -24.30 7.87
N ALA A 173 6.65 -23.92 7.69
CA ALA A 173 5.75 -24.56 6.74
C ALA A 173 4.92 -23.55 5.93
N LYS A 174 4.75 -23.84 4.64
CA LYS A 174 3.85 -23.08 3.76
C LYS A 174 2.45 -23.65 3.89
N ALA A 175 1.45 -22.77 3.97
CA ALA A 175 0.07 -23.22 3.83
C ALA A 175 -0.12 -23.80 2.42
N SER A 176 -0.90 -24.87 2.30
CA SER A 176 -1.10 -25.55 1.02
C SER A 176 -2.51 -26.09 0.86
N LYS A 177 -2.89 -26.35 -0.39
CA LYS A 177 -4.18 -26.96 -0.72
C LYS A 177 -4.08 -27.75 -2.02
N ALA A 178 -4.43 -29.02 -1.96
CA ALA A 178 -4.72 -29.81 -3.14
C ALA A 178 -6.02 -29.28 -3.77
N ILE A 179 -5.96 -28.99 -5.07
CA ILE A 179 -7.11 -28.61 -5.89
C ILE A 179 -7.66 -29.88 -6.51
N ASP A 180 -8.95 -30.11 -6.34
CA ASP A 180 -9.62 -31.32 -6.81
C ASP A 180 -9.60 -31.35 -8.35
N GLY A 181 -9.41 -32.53 -8.92
CA GLY A 181 -9.51 -32.78 -10.36
C GLY A 181 -10.94 -33.11 -10.78
N ASP A 182 -11.24 -32.86 -12.05
CA ASP A 182 -12.49 -33.25 -12.71
C ASP A 182 -12.20 -34.37 -13.73
N PRO A 183 -12.80 -35.59 -13.60
CA PRO A 183 -13.88 -35.97 -12.67
C PRO A 183 -13.45 -36.39 -11.26
N SER A 184 -12.16 -36.66 -11.04
CA SER A 184 -11.67 -37.08 -9.73
C SER A 184 -10.16 -36.87 -9.59
N GLY A 185 -9.64 -37.07 -8.37
CA GLY A 185 -8.22 -36.97 -8.06
C GLY A 185 -7.79 -35.54 -7.71
N THR A 186 -6.49 -35.27 -7.85
CA THR A 186 -5.89 -33.95 -7.60
C THR A 186 -5.42 -33.36 -8.93
N ALA A 187 -5.90 -32.17 -9.26
CA ALA A 187 -5.46 -31.43 -10.44
C ALA A 187 -4.03 -30.90 -10.27
N PHE A 188 -3.79 -30.25 -9.14
CA PHE A 188 -2.50 -29.72 -8.72
C PHE A 188 -2.59 -29.31 -7.25
N THR A 189 -1.45 -28.95 -6.64
CA THR A 189 -1.42 -28.38 -5.30
C THR A 189 -0.93 -26.95 -5.37
N LEU A 190 -1.66 -26.03 -4.73
CA LEU A 190 -1.21 -24.66 -4.50
C LEU A 190 -0.53 -24.57 -3.13
N GLU A 191 0.54 -23.80 -3.07
CA GLU A 191 1.22 -23.45 -1.83
C GLU A 191 1.34 -21.93 -1.73
N ALA A 192 1.22 -21.40 -0.51
CA ALA A 192 1.56 -20.01 -0.24
C ALA A 192 3.02 -19.74 -0.64
N TRP A 193 3.34 -18.51 -1.02
CA TRP A 193 4.69 -18.18 -1.49
C TRP A 193 5.77 -18.39 -0.40
N ASN A 194 5.49 -17.90 0.81
CA ASN A 194 6.39 -17.96 1.96
C ASN A 194 5.83 -18.87 3.06
N ASN A 195 6.71 -19.26 3.98
CA ASN A 195 6.32 -19.89 5.24
C ASN A 195 5.53 -18.89 6.09
N GLY A 196 4.74 -19.41 7.02
CA GLY A 196 4.00 -18.63 8.01
C GLY A 196 2.53 -19.02 8.09
N SER A 197 1.94 -18.75 9.25
CA SER A 197 0.51 -18.99 9.51
C SER A 197 -0.40 -18.20 8.57
N ASP A 198 0.03 -17.02 8.13
CA ASP A 198 -0.81 -16.11 7.35
C ASP A 198 -1.22 -16.67 5.98
N GLY A 199 -0.52 -17.68 5.47
CA GLY A 199 -0.90 -18.38 4.24
C GLY A 199 -2.27 -19.06 4.33
N GLN A 200 -2.75 -19.35 5.54
CA GLN A 200 -4.08 -19.96 5.74
C GLN A 200 -5.25 -18.99 5.47
N TYR A 201 -4.95 -17.70 5.33
CA TYR A 201 -5.94 -16.69 4.95
C TYR A 201 -6.09 -16.54 3.43
N ILE A 202 -5.39 -17.37 2.65
CA ILE A 202 -5.51 -17.43 1.20
C ILE A 202 -6.67 -18.34 0.81
N THR A 203 -7.56 -17.82 -0.02
CA THR A 203 -8.61 -18.57 -0.71
C THR A 203 -8.34 -18.54 -2.21
N ALA A 204 -8.27 -19.73 -2.82
CA ALA A 204 -8.17 -19.90 -4.26
C ALA A 204 -9.54 -20.31 -4.83
N THR A 205 -10.03 -19.59 -5.83
CA THR A 205 -11.29 -19.89 -6.50
C THR A 205 -11.03 -20.26 -7.96
N VAL A 206 -11.44 -21.47 -8.34
CA VAL A 206 -11.35 -21.98 -9.72
C VAL A 206 -12.71 -21.84 -10.40
N SER A 207 -12.72 -21.26 -11.60
CA SER A 207 -13.92 -21.07 -12.42
C SER A 207 -13.58 -21.05 -13.91
N GLN A 208 -14.60 -20.89 -14.77
CA GLN A 208 -14.45 -20.74 -16.23
C GLN A 208 -13.58 -21.84 -16.87
N ILE A 209 -13.88 -23.10 -16.55
CA ILE A 209 -13.12 -24.24 -17.06
C ILE A 209 -13.50 -24.50 -18.51
N ASP A 210 -12.50 -24.49 -19.39
CA ASP A 210 -12.62 -24.96 -20.77
C ASP A 210 -11.89 -26.30 -20.91
N ALA A 211 -12.65 -27.37 -21.02
CA ALA A 211 -12.09 -28.72 -21.14
C ALA A 211 -11.39 -28.97 -22.48
N ALA A 212 -11.81 -28.27 -23.55
CA ALA A 212 -11.23 -28.41 -24.89
C ALA A 212 -9.89 -27.69 -24.97
N ALA A 213 -9.83 -26.45 -24.47
CA ALA A 213 -8.60 -25.65 -24.42
C ALA A 213 -7.68 -26.03 -23.25
N LYS A 214 -8.19 -26.80 -22.27
CA LYS A 214 -7.52 -27.12 -21.01
C LYS A 214 -7.10 -25.87 -20.23
N THR A 215 -8.01 -24.90 -20.17
CA THR A 215 -7.81 -23.62 -19.47
C THR A 215 -8.83 -23.40 -18.36
N PHE A 216 -8.52 -22.48 -17.44
CA PHE A 216 -9.41 -22.07 -16.36
C PHE A 216 -9.02 -20.68 -15.83
N THR A 217 -9.92 -20.06 -15.07
CA THR A 217 -9.64 -18.85 -14.30
C THR A 217 -9.35 -19.19 -12.84
N LEU A 218 -8.27 -18.62 -12.29
CA LEU A 218 -7.93 -18.68 -10.87
C LEU A 218 -8.02 -17.29 -10.25
N VAL A 219 -8.84 -17.13 -9.22
CA VAL A 219 -8.86 -15.94 -8.37
C VAL A 219 -8.22 -16.30 -7.04
N VAL A 220 -7.21 -15.54 -6.62
CA VAL A 220 -6.53 -15.76 -5.33
C VAL A 220 -6.75 -14.54 -4.47
N GLU A 221 -7.36 -14.73 -3.30
CA GLU A 221 -7.62 -13.67 -2.34
C GLU A 221 -6.97 -14.02 -1.00
N TRP A 222 -6.18 -13.10 -0.48
CA TRP A 222 -5.73 -13.13 0.91
C TRP A 222 -6.51 -12.09 1.69
N LYS A 223 -7.12 -12.51 2.80
CA LYS A 223 -7.89 -11.62 3.68
C LYS A 223 -7.51 -11.86 5.12
N GLN A 224 -6.77 -10.93 5.71
CA GLN A 224 -6.43 -11.01 7.12
C GLN A 224 -7.70 -10.92 7.98
N PRO A 225 -7.83 -11.76 9.02
CA PRO A 225 -8.79 -11.50 10.08
C PRO A 225 -8.56 -10.10 10.66
N ALA A 226 -9.64 -9.40 11.02
CA ALA A 226 -9.54 -8.07 11.59
C ALA A 226 -8.65 -8.09 12.83
N ILE A 227 -7.58 -7.28 12.81
CA ILE A 227 -6.70 -7.10 13.96
C ILE A 227 -7.30 -5.98 14.80
N GLN A 228 -7.68 -6.29 16.03
CA GLN A 228 -8.33 -5.32 16.92
C GLN A 228 -7.35 -4.69 17.92
N GLY A 229 -7.59 -3.43 18.27
CA GLY A 229 -6.90 -2.72 19.33
C GLY A 229 -5.37 -2.69 19.15
N ILE A 230 -4.89 -2.43 17.95
CA ILE A 230 -3.46 -2.22 17.67
C ILE A 230 -3.05 -0.92 18.36
N LYS A 231 -2.10 -0.98 19.31
CA LYS A 231 -1.51 0.23 19.88
C LYS A 231 -0.44 0.79 18.96
N VAL A 232 -0.26 2.10 18.93
CA VAL A 232 0.86 2.74 18.21
C VAL A 232 2.20 2.18 18.70
N ALA A 233 2.33 1.89 20.00
CA ALA A 233 3.52 1.25 20.58
C ALA A 233 3.79 -0.20 20.10
N ASP A 234 2.78 -0.90 19.57
CA ASP A 234 2.92 -2.29 19.08
C ASP A 234 3.39 -2.34 17.61
N LEU A 235 3.55 -1.18 16.95
CA LEU A 235 4.03 -1.08 15.58
C LEU A 235 5.56 -1.21 15.50
N PRO A 236 6.08 -1.87 14.44
CA PRO A 236 5.35 -2.39 13.29
C PRO A 236 4.80 -3.81 13.46
N ASN A 237 5.19 -4.50 14.54
CA ASN A 237 5.06 -5.95 14.70
C ASN A 237 3.62 -6.45 14.59
N LYS A 238 2.69 -5.79 15.30
CA LYS A 238 1.29 -6.25 15.35
C LYS A 238 0.55 -6.07 14.03
N LEU A 239 0.94 -5.08 13.22
CA LEU A 239 0.30 -4.82 11.92
C LEU A 239 0.99 -5.56 10.76
N SER A 240 2.33 -5.70 10.79
CA SER A 240 3.06 -6.43 9.74
C SER A 240 2.86 -7.94 9.84
N GLY A 241 2.56 -8.48 11.03
CA GLY A 241 2.45 -9.92 11.25
C GLY A 241 3.74 -10.64 10.81
N ASN A 242 3.60 -11.71 10.01
CA ASN A 242 4.75 -12.42 9.44
C ASN A 242 5.31 -11.75 8.16
N GLY A 243 4.79 -10.58 7.78
CA GLY A 243 5.26 -9.82 6.62
C GLY A 243 4.95 -10.51 5.29
N LEU A 244 3.91 -11.36 5.22
CA LEU A 244 3.53 -12.09 4.00
C LEU A 244 3.07 -11.14 2.89
N VAL A 245 2.25 -10.15 3.24
CA VAL A 245 1.58 -9.24 2.29
C VAL A 245 2.03 -7.80 2.49
N LEU A 246 2.23 -7.37 3.74
CA LEU A 246 2.50 -5.98 4.09
C LEU A 246 3.68 -5.86 5.05
N LYS A 247 4.54 -4.86 4.81
CA LYS A 247 5.56 -4.37 5.72
C LYS A 247 5.21 -2.96 6.16
N VAL A 248 5.42 -2.67 7.43
CA VAL A 248 5.15 -1.36 8.03
C VAL A 248 6.44 -0.78 8.59
N SER A 249 6.71 0.49 8.30
CA SER A 249 7.87 1.20 8.84
C SER A 249 7.50 2.62 9.25
N GLN A 250 8.38 3.24 10.05
CA GLN A 250 8.25 4.64 10.40
C GLN A 250 8.27 5.51 9.13
N PRO A 251 7.54 6.63 9.12
CA PRO A 251 7.65 7.61 8.05
C PRO A 251 9.02 8.28 8.06
N GLU A 252 9.46 8.79 6.91
CA GLU A 252 10.72 9.52 6.83
C GLU A 252 10.70 10.74 7.76
N GLY A 253 11.72 10.85 8.63
CA GLY A 253 11.87 11.96 9.56
C GLY A 253 10.87 11.98 10.73
N GLY A 254 10.10 10.91 10.95
CA GLY A 254 9.07 10.86 12.00
C GLY A 254 8.97 9.52 12.73
N ASN A 255 8.19 9.51 13.82
CA ASN A 255 7.81 8.28 14.53
C ASN A 255 6.45 7.76 14.03
N PHE A 256 6.10 6.54 14.44
CA PHE A 256 4.74 6.05 14.25
C PHE A 256 3.73 6.99 14.91
N ALA A 257 2.62 7.24 14.22
CA ALA A 257 1.46 7.92 14.76
C ALA A 257 0.18 7.12 14.50
N ILE A 258 -0.90 7.52 15.14
CA ILE A 258 -2.22 6.92 14.93
C ILE A 258 -2.74 7.29 13.53
N PRO A 259 -3.15 6.32 12.68
CA PRO A 259 -3.64 6.62 11.35
C PRO A 259 -5.05 7.22 11.39
N THR A 260 -5.38 8.01 10.38
CA THR A 260 -6.77 8.40 10.11
C THR A 260 -7.57 7.20 9.64
N ALA A 261 -8.83 7.10 10.07
CA ALA A 261 -9.74 6.05 9.61
C ALA A 261 -9.95 6.10 8.08
N GLY A 262 -10.11 4.93 7.47
CA GLY A 262 -10.40 4.79 6.05
C GLY A 262 -9.53 3.77 5.35
N THR A 263 -9.75 3.63 4.04
CA THR A 263 -9.07 2.68 3.18
C THR A 263 -7.95 3.35 2.40
N ILE A 264 -6.77 2.74 2.43
CA ILE A 264 -5.61 3.08 1.61
C ILE A 264 -5.34 1.91 0.67
N ILE A 265 -5.08 2.24 -0.60
CA ILE A 265 -4.66 1.29 -1.62
C ILE A 265 -3.18 1.57 -1.91
N LEU A 266 -2.34 0.55 -1.88
CA LEU A 266 -0.94 0.68 -2.24
C LEU A 266 -0.80 0.92 -3.75
N SER A 267 0.26 1.63 -4.17
CA SER A 267 0.50 1.91 -5.59
C SER A 267 1.99 1.94 -5.94
N GLY A 268 2.32 1.88 -7.23
CA GLY A 268 3.70 1.95 -7.73
C GLY A 268 4.44 0.61 -7.86
N GLY A 269 3.76 -0.51 -7.58
CA GLY A 269 4.31 -1.85 -7.83
C GLY A 269 4.34 -2.17 -9.33
N ALA A 270 5.45 -2.73 -9.82
CA ALA A 270 5.62 -3.04 -11.23
C ALA A 270 6.50 -4.28 -11.47
N ASP A 271 6.19 -5.05 -12.52
CA ASP A 271 6.84 -6.32 -12.87
C ASP A 271 8.05 -6.14 -13.80
N ALA A 272 8.62 -4.92 -13.85
CA ALA A 272 9.76 -4.62 -14.71
C ALA A 272 11.01 -5.46 -14.32
N LYS A 273 12.02 -5.48 -15.20
CA LYS A 273 13.31 -6.16 -14.96
C LYS A 273 13.95 -5.77 -13.60
N ALA A 274 13.61 -4.60 -13.06
CA ALA A 274 13.79 -4.25 -11.66
C ALA A 274 12.40 -4.09 -11.01
N ALA A 275 11.87 -5.18 -10.44
CA ALA A 275 10.53 -5.17 -9.87
C ALA A 275 10.46 -4.21 -8.67
N THR A 276 9.51 -3.27 -8.71
CA THR A 276 9.28 -2.31 -7.62
C THR A 276 8.14 -2.79 -6.73
N LYS A 277 8.20 -2.40 -5.47
CA LYS A 277 7.11 -2.67 -4.51
C LYS A 277 6.11 -1.54 -4.52
N ALA A 278 4.84 -1.90 -4.40
CA ALA A 278 3.82 -0.90 -4.15
C ALA A 278 3.95 -0.36 -2.72
N SER A 279 3.65 0.92 -2.53
CA SER A 279 3.65 1.54 -1.21
C SER A 279 2.56 2.61 -1.09
N ALA A 280 2.29 3.00 0.14
CA ALA A 280 1.44 4.13 0.48
C ALA A 280 1.84 4.71 1.84
N ILE A 281 1.52 5.99 2.04
CA ILE A 281 1.68 6.67 3.32
C ILE A 281 0.31 6.77 3.97
N ALA A 282 0.16 6.20 5.16
CA ALA A 282 -1.00 6.49 5.98
C ALA A 282 -0.81 7.83 6.69
N ILE A 283 -1.84 8.67 6.66
CA ILE A 283 -1.81 10.00 7.27
C ILE A 283 -2.26 9.92 8.72
N ALA A 284 -1.57 10.63 9.61
CA ALA A 284 -1.91 10.71 11.01
C ALA A 284 -3.25 11.42 11.25
N GLN A 285 -3.99 10.94 12.23
CA GLN A 285 -5.17 11.65 12.71
C GLN A 285 -4.76 12.99 13.30
N SER A 286 -5.46 14.06 12.90
CA SER A 286 -5.30 15.41 13.43
C SER A 286 -5.86 15.57 14.84
#